data_AF-A0A8X7BIP1-F1
#
_entry.id   AF-A0A8X7BIP1-F1
#
_cell.length_a   1.000
_cell.length_b   1.000
_cell.length_c   1.000
_cell.angle_alpha   90.00
_cell.angle_beta   90.00
_cell.angle_gamma   90.00
#
_symmetry.space_group_name_H-M   'P 1'
#
loop_
_entity.id
_entity.type
_entity.pdbx_description
1 polymer ?
#
loop_
_entity_poly.entity_id
_entity_poly.type
_entity_poly.pdbx_seq_one_letter_code
_entity_poly.pdbx_strand_id
1 'polypeptide(L)'
;MKRTSGGMATSTNKTAAFGVKLIHKCHNVTVNGDRYRAMITNFFIPELNNHDVQELWFQQDGATCHTARATIDLLKDTFGDRLISRFGPGIGLQDLVI
;
A
#
# COMPACT_ATOMS: atom_id res chain seq x y z
N MET A 1 36.67 24.78 27.96
CA MET A 1 35.22 24.62 28.18
C MET A 1 34.58 24.30 26.83
N LYS A 2 34.02 23.10 26.62
CA LYS A 2 33.24 22.78 25.41
C LYS A 2 31.81 23.34 25.53
N ARG A 3 31.11 23.39 24.38
CA ARG A 3 29.64 23.45 24.11
C ARG A 3 29.24 24.72 23.33
N THR A 4 28.45 24.68 22.27
CA THR A 4 27.72 23.60 21.55
C THR A 4 27.32 24.16 20.18
N SER A 5 27.41 23.31 19.16
CA SER A 5 26.99 23.52 17.79
C SER A 5 25.49 23.81 17.66
N GLY A 6 25.15 24.61 16.64
CA GLY A 6 23.79 25.04 16.32
C GLY A 6 22.82 23.90 16.04
N GLY A 7 21.58 24.11 16.47
CA GLY A 7 20.43 23.33 16.04
C GLY A 7 19.77 23.99 14.85
N MET A 8 19.97 23.44 13.66
CA MET A 8 19.16 23.73 12.48
C MET A 8 17.84 22.97 12.66
N ALA A 9 16.78 23.66 13.06
CA ALA A 9 15.44 23.08 13.02
C ALA A 9 14.97 23.05 11.55
N THR A 10 15.20 21.93 10.86
CA THR A 10 14.54 21.66 9.58
C THR A 10 13.14 21.15 9.87
N SER A 11 12.15 22.04 9.77
CA SER A 11 10.73 21.68 9.69
C SER A 11 10.48 21.00 8.35
N THR A 12 10.38 19.67 8.32
CA THR A 12 9.93 18.95 7.14
C THR A 12 8.41 18.92 7.14
N ASN A 13 7.80 19.73 6.25
CA ASN A 13 6.41 19.57 5.87
C ASN A 13 6.28 18.19 5.18
N LYS A 14 5.90 17.15 5.94
CA LYS A 14 5.62 15.82 5.41
C LYS A 14 4.24 15.82 4.74
N THR A 15 4.18 16.25 3.50
CA THR A 15 3.12 15.78 2.60
C THR A 15 3.57 14.42 2.06
N ALA A 16 3.32 13.35 2.82
CA ALA A 16 3.56 12.00 2.34
C ALA A 16 2.46 11.64 1.34
N ALA A 17 2.75 11.79 0.05
CA ALA A 17 1.88 11.33 -1.03
C ALA A 17 2.72 10.58 -2.07
N PHE A 18 3.11 9.35 -1.73
CA PHE A 18 3.52 8.35 -2.72
C PHE A 18 2.47 7.22 -2.69
N GLY A 19 1.52 7.27 -3.64
CA GLY A 19 0.50 6.25 -3.80
C GLY A 19 0.92 5.25 -4.85
N VAL A 20 0.91 3.95 -4.50
CA VAL A 20 1.14 2.87 -5.47
C VAL A 20 -0.22 2.28 -5.85
N LYS A 21 -0.64 2.49 -7.11
CA LYS A 21 -1.91 1.99 -7.65
C LYS A 21 -1.63 0.84 -8.60
N LEU A 22 -1.96 -0.38 -8.20
CA LEU A 22 -1.82 -1.56 -9.05
C LEU A 22 -3.13 -1.87 -9.78
N ILE A 23 -3.21 -1.50 -11.06
CA ILE A 23 -4.37 -1.76 -11.91
C ILE A 23 -4.11 -3.00 -12.75
N HIS A 24 -4.42 -4.18 -12.21
CA HIS A 24 -4.49 -5.40 -13.01
C HIS A 24 -5.92 -5.92 -13.03
N LYS A 25 -6.59 -5.84 -14.19
CA LYS A 25 -7.92 -6.41 -14.35
C LYS A 25 -7.83 -7.93 -14.38
N CYS A 26 -8.34 -8.57 -13.34
CA CYS A 26 -8.64 -10.00 -13.36
C CYS A 26 -9.90 -10.26 -14.21
N HIS A 27 -9.76 -10.21 -15.53
CA HIS A 27 -10.83 -10.58 -16.45
C HIS A 27 -10.39 -11.72 -17.39
N ASN A 28 -11.11 -12.83 -17.29
CA ASN A 28 -11.24 -13.96 -18.23
C ASN A 28 -9.97 -14.69 -18.71
N VAL A 29 -8.78 -14.28 -18.28
CA VAL A 29 -7.59 -15.12 -18.18
C VAL A 29 -7.37 -15.35 -16.69
N THR A 30 -7.26 -16.61 -16.28
CA THR A 30 -7.22 -17.07 -14.89
C THR A 30 -6.00 -16.52 -14.13
N VAL A 31 -5.99 -15.23 -13.79
CA VAL A 31 -5.23 -14.74 -12.64
C VAL A 31 -6.02 -15.19 -11.42
N ASN A 32 -5.92 -16.48 -11.12
CA ASN A 32 -6.38 -17.05 -9.87
C ASN A 32 -5.83 -16.17 -8.74
N GLY A 33 -6.61 -15.93 -7.67
CA GLY A 33 -6.16 -15.13 -6.53
C GLY A 33 -4.80 -15.59 -5.99
N ASP A 34 -4.45 -16.87 -6.19
CA ASP A 34 -3.11 -17.41 -5.92
C ASP A 34 -2.01 -16.77 -6.74
N ARG A 35 -2.19 -16.60 -8.06
CA ARG A 35 -1.18 -15.96 -8.94
C ARG A 35 -1.05 -14.48 -8.62
N TYR A 36 -2.15 -13.81 -8.28
CA TYR A 36 -2.12 -12.42 -7.85
C TYR A 36 -1.33 -12.25 -6.55
N ARG A 37 -1.64 -13.07 -5.52
CA ARG A 37 -0.91 -13.08 -4.25
C ARG A 37 0.56 -13.45 -4.45
N ALA A 38 0.86 -14.43 -5.30
CA ALA A 38 2.24 -14.79 -5.64
C ALA A 38 3.00 -13.63 -6.29
N MET A 39 2.36 -12.86 -7.19
CA MET A 39 2.97 -11.65 -7.76
C MET A 39 3.22 -10.59 -6.68
N ILE A 40 2.26 -10.38 -5.76
CA ILE A 40 2.43 -9.46 -4.64
C ILE A 40 3.66 -9.85 -3.79
N THR A 41 3.71 -11.10 -3.35
CA THR A 41 4.76 -11.61 -2.45
C THR A 41 6.13 -11.67 -3.13
N ASN A 42 6.19 -12.11 -4.39
CA ASN A 42 7.47 -12.46 -5.02
C ASN A 42 8.09 -11.29 -5.81
N PHE A 43 7.29 -10.30 -6.19
CA PHE A 43 7.77 -9.18 -7.02
C PHE A 43 7.43 -7.84 -6.36
N PHE A 44 6.15 -7.57 -6.11
CA PHE A 44 5.73 -6.23 -5.68
C PHE A 44 6.33 -5.80 -4.34
N ILE A 45 6.18 -6.61 -3.29
CA ILE A 45 6.73 -6.30 -1.95
C ILE A 45 8.27 -6.22 -1.99
N PRO A 46 9.00 -7.16 -2.62
CA PRO A 46 10.45 -7.06 -2.74
C PRO A 46 10.96 -5.78 -3.40
N GLU A 47 10.28 -5.26 -4.43
CA GLU A 47 10.65 -3.98 -5.07
C GLU A 47 10.51 -2.79 -4.10
N LEU A 48 9.66 -2.91 -3.07
CA LEU A 48 9.49 -1.88 -2.04
C LEU A 48 10.59 -1.90 -0.97
N ASN A 49 11.51 -2.87 -0.95
CA ASN A 49 12.55 -2.97 0.08
C ASN A 49 13.48 -1.75 0.16
N ASN A 50 13.61 -0.99 -0.92
CA ASN A 50 14.40 0.25 -0.96
C ASN A 50 13.57 1.50 -0.61
N HIS A 51 12.30 1.33 -0.28
CA HIS A 51 11.35 2.40 0.04
C HIS A 51 10.85 2.28 1.48
N ASP A 52 10.56 3.42 2.11
CA ASP A 52 9.90 3.41 3.42
C ASP A 52 8.41 3.07 3.25
N VAL A 53 8.09 1.78 3.35
CA VAL A 53 6.72 1.26 3.25
C VAL A 53 5.79 1.87 4.32
N GLN A 54 6.34 2.42 5.41
CA GLN A 54 5.54 3.12 6.43
C GLN A 54 5.02 4.48 5.97
N GLU A 55 5.59 5.03 4.91
CA GLU A 55 5.15 6.29 4.30
C GLU A 55 4.25 6.09 3.06
N LEU A 56 4.03 4.85 2.63
CA LEU A 56 3.27 4.52 1.42
C LEU A 56 1.83 4.14 1.73
N TRP A 57 0.91 4.67 0.91
CA TRP A 57 -0.49 4.23 0.83
C TRP A 57 -0.68 3.30 -0.37
N PHE A 58 -1.34 2.17 -0.14
CA PHE A 58 -1.65 1.20 -1.17
C PHE A 58 -3.14 1.20 -1.48
N GLN A 59 -3.49 1.41 -2.76
CA GLN A 59 -4.88 1.43 -3.21
C GLN A 59 -5.16 0.29 -4.19
N GLN A 60 -6.20 -0.49 -3.90
CA GLN A 60 -6.72 -1.51 -4.81
C GLN A 60 -8.02 -1.10 -5.48
N ASP A 61 -8.23 -1.59 -6.69
CA ASP A 61 -9.55 -1.55 -7.32
C ASP A 61 -10.44 -2.69 -6.80
N GLY A 62 -11.74 -2.58 -7.03
CA GLY A 62 -12.73 -3.53 -6.50
C GLY A 62 -12.82 -4.87 -7.23
N ALA A 63 -11.76 -5.33 -7.92
CA ALA A 63 -11.77 -6.65 -8.58
C ALA A 63 -11.79 -7.79 -7.54
N THR A 64 -12.48 -8.89 -7.86
CA THR A 64 -12.75 -9.98 -6.90
C THR A 64 -11.48 -10.55 -6.25
N CYS A 65 -10.40 -10.74 -6.99
CA CYS A 65 -9.13 -11.25 -6.44
C CYS A 65 -8.37 -10.23 -5.59
N HIS A 66 -8.59 -8.93 -5.83
CA HIS A 66 -7.99 -7.85 -5.04
C HIS A 66 -8.69 -7.74 -3.69
N THR A 67 -10.03 -7.79 -3.72
CA THR A 67 -10.84 -7.68 -2.50
C THR A 67 -11.01 -9.00 -1.76
N ALA A 68 -10.42 -10.10 -2.24
CA ALA A 68 -10.47 -11.39 -1.57
C ALA A 68 -9.82 -11.29 -0.19
N ARG A 69 -10.44 -11.88 0.83
CA ARG A 69 -9.97 -11.79 2.23
C ARG A 69 -8.49 -12.13 2.38
N ALA A 70 -8.05 -13.22 1.76
CA ALA A 70 -6.67 -13.65 1.85
C ALA A 70 -5.67 -12.71 1.12
N THR A 71 -6.13 -11.90 0.17
CA THR A 71 -5.35 -10.83 -0.45
C THR A 71 -5.28 -9.61 0.45
N ILE A 72 -6.40 -9.25 1.08
CA ILE A 72 -6.47 -8.15 2.05
C ILE A 72 -5.58 -8.44 3.26
N ASP A 73 -5.63 -9.66 3.80
CA ASP A 73 -4.80 -10.06 4.95
C ASP A 73 -3.30 -9.99 4.59
N LEU A 74 -2.90 -10.49 3.42
CA LEU A 74 -1.52 -10.36 2.91
C LEU A 74 -1.05 -8.90 2.83
N LEU A 75 -1.90 -8.00 2.34
CA LEU A 75 -1.54 -6.59 2.18
C LEU A 75 -1.54 -5.83 3.50
N LYS A 76 -2.42 -6.19 4.45
CA LYS A 76 -2.42 -5.62 5.80
C LYS A 76 -1.12 -5.90 6.54
N ASP A 77 -0.53 -7.07 6.37
CA ASP A 77 0.76 -7.40 7.01
C ASP A 77 1.88 -6.44 6.56
N THR A 78 1.77 -5.87 5.36
CA THR A 78 2.77 -4.95 4.80
C THR A 78 2.41 -3.47 5.02
N PHE A 79 1.16 -3.10 4.76
CA PHE A 79 0.70 -1.70 4.73
C PHE A 79 -0.11 -1.27 5.96
N GLY A 80 -0.55 -2.21 6.80
CA GLY A 80 -1.38 -1.93 7.98
C GLY A 80 -2.66 -1.16 7.60
N ASP A 81 -2.90 -0.05 8.31
CA ASP A 81 -4.04 0.85 8.09
C ASP A 81 -3.91 1.71 6.82
N ARG A 82 -2.77 1.65 6.11
CA ARG A 82 -2.53 2.40 4.87
C ARG A 82 -3.00 1.68 3.61
N LEU A 83 -3.97 0.77 3.76
CA LEU A 83 -4.57 -0.03 2.69
C LEU A 83 -5.98 0.47 2.37
N ILE A 84 -6.16 1.04 1.19
CA ILE A 84 -7.45 1.47 0.66
C ILE A 84 -8.00 0.37 -0.26
N SER A 85 -9.08 -0.29 0.17
CA SER A 85 -9.75 -1.34 -0.62
C SER A 85 -11.24 -1.43 -0.27
N ARG A 86 -12.06 -1.93 -1.20
CA ARG A 86 -13.54 -2.03 -1.04
C ARG A 86 -13.97 -2.81 0.22
N PHE A 87 -13.13 -3.72 0.72
CA PHE A 87 -13.35 -4.47 1.97
C PHE A 87 -12.15 -4.39 2.93
N GLY A 88 -11.35 -3.32 2.82
CA GLY A 88 -10.22 -3.05 3.71
C GLY A 88 -10.66 -2.62 5.11
N PRO A 89 -9.73 -2.55 6.08
CA PRO A 89 -10.01 -2.06 7.42
C PRO A 89 -10.22 -0.54 7.35
N GLY A 90 -11.48 -0.11 7.35
CA GLY A 90 -11.88 1.26 7.67
C GLY A 90 -11.53 2.34 6.64
N ILE A 91 -12.29 2.41 5.54
CA ILE A 91 -12.88 3.67 5.08
C ILE A 91 -14.33 3.39 4.69
N GLY A 92 -15.26 4.27 5.07
CA GLY A 92 -16.66 4.17 4.68
C GLY A 92 -16.78 4.10 3.16
N LEU A 93 -17.81 3.38 2.69
CA LEU A 93 -18.11 3.05 1.29
C LEU A 93 -18.36 4.26 0.35
N GLN A 94 -17.85 5.46 0.65
CA GLN A 94 -18.25 6.72 0.02
C GLN A 94 -17.10 7.53 -0.59
N ASP A 95 -15.83 7.21 -0.28
CA ASP A 95 -14.69 8.03 -0.75
C ASP A 95 -13.90 7.38 -1.92
N LEU A 96 -14.42 6.30 -2.52
CA LEU A 96 -13.79 5.66 -3.68
C LEU A 96 -14.24 6.32 -5.00
N VAL A 97 -13.95 7.61 -5.16
CA VAL A 97 -13.88 8.27 -6.48
C VAL A 97 -12.66 9.18 -6.48
N ILE A 98 -11.59 8.71 -7.12
CA ILE A 98 -10.61 9.58 -7.79
C ILE A 98 -10.55 9.12 -9.24
#